data_AF-A0A536MHH8-F1
#
_entry.id   AF-A0A536MHH8-F1
#
_cell.length_a   1.000
_cell.length_b   1.000
_cell.length_c   1.000
_cell.angle_alpha   90.00
_cell.angle_beta   90.00
_cell.angle_gamma   90.00
#
_symmetry.space_group_name_H-M   'P 1'
#
loop_
_entity.id
_entity.type
_entity.pdbx_description
1 polymer ?
#
loop_
_entity_poly.entity_id
_entity_poly.type
_entity_poly.pdbx_seq_one_letter_code
_entity_poly.pdbx_strand_id
1 'polypeptide(L)'
;NEYLAGAWGIFHSGEPVEVQMRFYPPASARVKESIWHPSQRLSDGPKGTLDMTVTVTGTVEITPWILGWGDAVEVLAPPTLRAAIAATGQNMGIRNGRPPAGNTVTQKQKRADAPSSRARRTRA
;
A
#
# COMPACT_ATOMS: atom_id res chain seq x y z
N ASN A 1 -0.66 22.36 5.32
CA ASN A 1 -0.48 20.99 5.86
C ASN A 1 0.92 20.87 6.47
N GLU A 2 1.11 21.35 7.70
CA GLU A 2 2.40 21.35 8.41
C GLU A 2 2.72 20.05 9.16
N TYR A 3 1.86 19.03 9.09
CA TYR A 3 1.96 17.85 9.97
C TYR A 3 2.86 16.71 9.48
N LEU A 4 3.50 16.82 8.31
CA LEU A 4 4.42 15.78 7.81
C LEU A 4 5.83 16.30 7.53
N ALA A 5 6.09 17.59 7.68
CA ALA A 5 7.40 18.20 7.45
C ALA A 5 8.49 17.71 8.44
N GLY A 6 8.10 17.01 9.52
CA GLY A 6 9.00 16.44 10.52
C GLY A 6 9.02 14.90 10.57
N ALA A 7 8.54 14.21 9.53
CA ALA A 7 8.36 12.75 9.60
C ALA A 7 9.67 11.94 9.50
N TRP A 8 10.74 12.51 8.93
CA TRP A 8 12.05 11.86 8.79
C TRP A 8 13.10 12.76 9.44
N GLY A 9 13.64 12.34 10.59
CA GLY A 9 14.56 13.14 11.39
C GLY A 9 14.42 12.96 12.90
N ILE A 10 13.58 12.03 13.40
CA ILE A 10 13.51 11.74 14.83
C ILE A 10 14.71 10.87 15.24
N PHE A 11 15.11 9.91 14.39
CA PHE A 11 16.34 9.15 14.56
C PHE A 11 17.55 9.92 14.01
N HIS A 12 18.29 10.58 14.92
CA HIS A 12 19.48 11.38 14.60
C HIS A 12 20.77 10.55 14.44
N SER A 13 20.70 9.23 14.57
CA SER A 13 21.87 8.34 14.53
C SER A 13 21.81 7.43 13.30
N GLY A 14 22.43 7.86 12.20
CA GLY A 14 22.56 7.09 10.97
C GLY A 14 23.35 7.85 9.90
N GLU A 15 23.87 7.14 8.90
CA GLU A 15 24.51 7.78 7.76
C GLU A 15 23.46 8.37 6.80
N PRO A 16 23.73 9.52 6.16
CA PRO A 16 22.87 10.04 5.10
C PRO A 16 22.75 9.04 3.94
N VAL A 17 21.52 8.70 3.57
CA VAL A 17 21.21 7.81 2.45
C VAL A 17 20.36 8.57 1.45
N GLU A 18 20.79 8.61 0.20
CA GLU A 18 19.97 9.09 -0.90
C GLU A 18 18.99 7.99 -1.35
N VAL A 19 17.70 8.30 -1.31
CA VAL A 19 16.62 7.42 -1.73
C VAL A 19 15.98 8.00 -2.98
N GLN A 20 15.87 7.18 -4.01
CA GLN A 20 15.25 7.53 -5.29
C GLN A 20 14.01 6.67 -5.50
N MET A 21 12.89 7.30 -5.82
CA MET A 21 11.59 6.67 -5.94
C MET A 21 10.86 7.17 -7.18
N ARG A 22 10.05 6.30 -7.78
CA ARG A 22 9.13 6.63 -8.86
C ARG A 22 7.69 6.41 -8.39
N PHE A 23 6.87 7.44 -8.53
CA PHE A 23 5.44 7.40 -8.24
C PHE A 23 4.64 7.30 -9.54
N TYR A 24 3.68 6.38 -9.56
CA TYR A 24 2.79 6.13 -10.69
C TYR A 24 1.48 6.92 -10.54
N PRO A 25 0.80 7.31 -11.64
CA PRO A 25 -0.53 7.88 -11.57
C PRO A 25 -1.52 6.94 -10.84
N PRO A 26 -2.45 7.47 -10.03
CA PRO A 26 -2.70 8.89 -9.76
C PRO A 26 -1.83 9.47 -8.63
N ALA A 27 -1.02 8.66 -7.95
CA ALA A 27 -0.23 9.10 -6.79
C ALA A 27 0.79 10.20 -7.13
N SER A 28 1.33 10.19 -8.36
CA SER A 28 2.26 11.22 -8.84
C SER A 28 1.72 12.65 -8.69
N ALA A 29 0.42 12.88 -8.90
CA ALA A 29 -0.20 14.20 -8.71
C ALA A 29 -0.19 14.62 -7.23
N ARG A 30 -0.62 13.72 -6.33
CA ARG A 30 -0.65 13.96 -4.89
C ARG A 30 0.74 14.22 -4.30
N VAL A 31 1.77 13.52 -4.79
CA VAL A 31 3.14 13.73 -4.32
C VAL A 31 3.67 15.11 -4.73
N LYS A 32 3.35 15.58 -5.95
CA LYS A 32 3.75 16.90 -6.45
C LYS A 32 3.17 18.07 -5.65
N GLU A 33 2.00 17.90 -5.06
CA GLU A 33 1.29 18.95 -4.32
C GLU A 33 1.86 19.23 -2.93
N SER A 34 2.84 18.44 -2.46
CA SER A 34 3.33 18.51 -1.08
C SER A 34 4.86 18.53 -1.00
N ILE A 35 5.36 19.22 0.02
CA ILE A 35 6.75 19.12 0.47
C ILE A 35 6.78 18.09 1.59
N TRP A 36 7.36 16.93 1.32
CA TRP A 36 7.52 15.80 2.25
C TRP A 36 8.85 15.87 2.99
N HIS A 37 9.89 16.42 2.35
CA HIS A 37 11.21 16.57 2.96
C HIS A 37 11.96 17.77 2.40
N PRO A 38 12.76 18.50 3.22
CA PRO A 38 13.50 19.67 2.76
C PRO A 38 14.49 19.39 1.62
N SER A 39 15.08 18.19 1.57
CA SER A 39 16.02 17.79 0.51
C SER A 39 15.35 17.23 -0.75
N GLN A 40 14.01 17.21 -0.81
CA GLN A 40 13.32 16.58 -1.93
C GLN A 40 13.62 17.28 -3.25
N ARG A 41 13.89 16.48 -4.27
CA ARG A 41 14.00 16.91 -5.67
C ARG A 41 13.00 16.10 -6.47
N LEU A 42 12.18 16.82 -7.26
CA LEU A 42 11.14 16.23 -8.09
C LEU A 42 11.50 16.41 -9.56
N SER A 43 11.26 15.38 -10.37
CA SER A 43 11.37 15.44 -11.82
C SER A 43 10.26 14.65 -12.48
N ASP A 44 9.74 15.17 -13.60
CA ASP A 44 8.74 14.46 -14.38
C ASP A 44 9.33 13.22 -15.04
N GLY A 45 8.65 12.09 -14.87
CA GLY A 45 9.00 10.84 -15.52
C GLY A 45 8.09 10.53 -16.71
N PRO A 46 8.35 9.42 -17.43
CA PRO A 46 7.56 9.03 -18.58
C PRO A 46 6.12 8.69 -18.17
N LYS A 47 5.16 8.92 -19.09
CA LYS A 47 3.75 8.50 -18.92
C LYS A 47 3.07 9.04 -17.65
N GLY A 48 3.44 10.24 -17.21
CA GLY A 48 2.82 10.90 -16.06
C GLY A 48 3.33 10.41 -14.70
N THR A 49 4.41 9.63 -14.66
CA THR A 49 5.08 9.30 -13.40
C THR A 49 5.82 10.52 -12.84
N LEU A 50 6.17 10.45 -11.56
CA LEU A 50 7.02 11.43 -10.90
C LEU A 50 8.21 10.71 -10.27
N ASP A 51 9.41 11.17 -10.56
CA ASP A 51 10.60 10.72 -9.87
C ASP A 51 10.92 11.70 -8.73
N MET A 52 11.15 11.16 -7.54
CA MET A 52 11.46 11.89 -6.32
C MET A 52 12.77 11.36 -5.73
N THR A 53 13.69 12.27 -5.44
CA THR A 53 14.92 11.97 -4.70
C THR A 53 14.91 12.69 -3.37
N VAL A 54 15.25 12.00 -2.28
CA VAL A 54 15.42 12.58 -0.94
C VAL A 54 16.65 12.00 -0.26
N THR A 55 17.34 12.83 0.51
CA THR A 55 18.41 12.38 1.42
C THR A 55 17.85 12.29 2.83
N VAL A 56 17.89 11.10 3.44
CA VAL A 56 17.37 10.80 4.79
C VAL A 56 18.45 10.17 5.67
N THR A 57 18.26 10.20 7.00
CA THR A 57 19.17 9.56 7.97
C THR A 57 18.82 8.07 8.12
N GLY A 58 19.51 7.21 7.39
CA GLY A 58 19.13 5.80 7.26
C GLY A 58 17.76 5.60 6.62
N THR A 59 17.34 4.34 6.47
CA THR A 59 16.10 4.00 5.73
C THR A 59 14.93 3.58 6.62
N VAL A 60 15.10 3.58 7.95
CA VAL A 60 14.10 3.06 8.90
C VAL A 60 12.81 3.88 8.87
N GLU A 61 12.89 5.21 8.90
CA GLU A 61 11.71 6.09 8.96
C GLU A 61 11.01 6.24 7.61
N ILE A 62 11.75 6.24 6.51
CA ILE A 62 11.17 6.38 5.17
C ILE A 62 10.46 5.09 4.71
N THR A 63 10.88 3.92 5.20
CA THR A 63 10.29 2.62 4.83
C THR A 63 8.78 2.54 5.07
N PRO A 64 8.23 2.81 6.27
CA PRO A 64 6.78 2.77 6.49
C PRO A 64 6.02 3.83 5.66
N TRP A 65 6.64 4.98 5.38
CA TRP A 65 6.04 5.98 4.49
C TRP A 65 5.93 5.48 3.05
N ILE A 66 6.99 4.85 2.51
CA ILE A 66 6.97 4.22 1.19
C ILE A 66 5.88 3.15 1.12
N LEU A 67 5.83 2.25 2.11
CA LEU A 67 4.82 1.19 2.17
C LEU A 67 3.38 1.73 2.23
N GLY A 68 3.18 2.91 2.82
CA GLY A 68 1.88 3.57 2.86
C GLY A 68 1.30 3.94 1.48
N TRP A 69 2.15 4.04 0.44
CA TRP A 69 1.71 4.26 -0.94
C TRP A 69 1.36 2.98 -1.69
N GLY A 70 1.60 1.80 -1.09
CA GLY A 70 1.29 0.52 -1.72
C GLY A 70 2.04 0.29 -3.03
N ASP A 71 1.31 -0.16 -4.05
CA ASP A 71 1.84 -0.45 -5.40
C ASP A 71 2.01 0.80 -6.28
N ALA A 72 1.64 1.99 -5.78
CA ALA A 72 1.78 3.24 -6.53
C ALA A 72 3.20 3.83 -6.49
N VAL A 73 4.14 3.19 -5.79
CA VAL A 73 5.53 3.63 -5.68
C VAL A 73 6.51 2.50 -5.98
N GLU A 74 7.60 2.84 -6.66
CA GLU A 74 8.75 1.95 -6.88
C GLU A 74 10.02 2.60 -6.36
N VAL A 75 10.77 1.89 -5.51
CA VAL A 75 12.10 2.35 -5.05
C VAL A 75 13.14 1.99 -6.10
N LEU A 76 13.80 2.99 -6.67
CA LEU A 76 14.88 2.83 -7.65
C LEU A 76 16.24 2.64 -6.97
N ALA A 77 16.49 3.37 -5.87
CA ALA A 77 17.73 3.29 -5.08
C ALA A 77 17.47 3.65 -3.60
N PRO A 78 18.30 3.15 -2.65
CA PRO A 78 19.38 2.18 -2.85
C PRO A 78 18.85 0.75 -3.06
N PRO A 79 19.66 -0.17 -3.64
CA PRO A 79 19.25 -1.56 -3.89
C PRO A 79 18.81 -2.31 -2.62
N THR A 80 19.44 -2.01 -1.48
CA THR A 80 19.11 -2.59 -0.17
C THR A 80 17.69 -2.22 0.27
N LEU A 81 17.30 -0.95 0.14
CA LEU A 81 15.93 -0.51 0.43
C LEU A 81 14.93 -1.11 -0.56
N ARG A 82 15.27 -1.15 -1.85
CA ARG A 82 14.42 -1.80 -2.87
C ARG A 82 14.15 -3.26 -2.52
N ALA A 83 15.18 -4.01 -2.12
CA ALA A 83 15.04 -5.41 -1.70
C ALA A 83 14.16 -5.55 -0.44
N ALA A 84 14.33 -4.66 0.56
CA ALA A 84 13.52 -4.67 1.78
C ALA A 84 12.03 -4.39 1.52
N ILE A 85 11.72 -3.43 0.64
CA ILE A 85 10.34 -3.13 0.23
C ILE A 85 9.73 -4.31 -0.52
N ALA A 86 10.47 -4.92 -1.46
CA ALA A 86 10.00 -6.08 -2.20
C ALA A 86 9.68 -7.27 -1.28
N ALA A 87 10.58 -7.58 -0.35
CA ALA A 87 10.36 -8.65 0.64
C ALA A 87 9.14 -8.35 1.54
N THR A 88 8.97 -7.11 1.96
CA THR A 88 7.81 -6.69 2.77
C THR A 88 6.52 -6.83 1.97
N GLY A 89 6.48 -6.37 0.73
CA GLY A 89 5.32 -6.53 -0.16
C GLY A 89 4.94 -7.99 -0.41
N GLN A 90 5.93 -8.87 -0.64
CA GLN A 90 5.70 -10.31 -0.75
C GLN A 90 5.08 -10.90 0.53
N ASN A 91 5.62 -10.56 1.70
CA ASN A 91 5.09 -11.00 2.98
C ASN A 91 3.66 -10.49 3.22
N MET A 92 3.36 -9.24 2.85
CA MET A 92 2.01 -8.68 2.90
C MET A 92 1.05 -9.46 1.99
N GLY A 93 1.45 -9.75 0.76
CA GLY A 93 0.66 -10.55 -0.18
C GLY A 93 0.36 -11.96 0.37
N ILE A 94 1.37 -12.63 0.92
CA ILE A 94 1.22 -13.96 1.53
C ILE A 94 0.23 -13.93 2.72
N ARG A 95 0.35 -12.92 3.60
CA ARG A 95 -0.48 -12.81 4.81
C ARG A 95 -1.94 -12.49 4.48
N ASN A 96 -2.16 -11.55 3.57
CA ASN A 96 -3.51 -11.09 3.21
C ASN A 96 -4.20 -11.98 2.16
N GLY A 97 -3.44 -12.83 1.45
CA GLY A 97 -4.00 -13.83 0.54
C GLY A 97 -4.62 -15.05 1.24
N ARG A 98 -4.41 -15.20 2.56
CA ARG A 98 -5.02 -16.27 3.35
C ARG A 98 -6.30 -15.76 4.01
N PRO A 99 -7.39 -16.53 4.02
CA PRO A 99 -8.54 -16.19 4.85
C PRO A 99 -8.11 -16.17 6.32
N PRO A 100 -8.59 -15.20 7.12
CA PRO A 100 -8.28 -15.16 8.55
C PRO A 100 -8.73 -16.47 9.20
N ALA A 101 -7.86 -17.06 10.02
CA ALA A 101 -8.18 -18.27 10.75
C ALA A 101 -9.32 -17.97 11.75
N GLY A 102 -10.54 -18.45 11.43
CA GLY A 102 -11.70 -18.38 12.31
C GLY A 102 -12.83 -17.48 11.80
N ASN A 103 -13.60 -18.01 10.85
CA ASN A 103 -15.06 -18.12 10.93
C ASN A 103 -15.55 -18.92 9.73
N THR A 104 -15.29 -20.23 9.76
CA THR A 104 -16.08 -21.19 8.99
C THR A 104 -17.49 -21.17 9.59
N VAL A 105 -18.32 -20.21 9.19
CA VAL A 105 -19.76 -20.33 9.38
C VAL A 105 -20.15 -21.54 8.55
N THR A 106 -20.37 -22.65 9.25
CA THR A 106 -20.91 -23.90 8.73
C THR A 106 -22.11 -23.57 7.84
N GLN A 107 -21.92 -23.61 6.52
CA GLN A 107 -23.03 -23.64 5.56
C GLN A 107 -23.73 -24.98 5.70
N LYS A 108 -24.55 -25.12 6.74
CA LYS A 108 -25.49 -26.23 6.90
C LYS A 108 -26.77 -25.73 7.56
N GLN A 109 -27.40 -24.69 6.98
CA GLN A 109 -28.80 -24.37 7.27
C GLN A 109 -29.39 -23.47 6.16
N LYS A 110 -29.61 -24.02 4.96
CA LYS A 110 -30.49 -23.41 3.95
C LYS A 110 -31.10 -24.48 3.01
N ARG A 111 -31.67 -25.54 3.60
CA ARG A 111 -32.63 -26.46 2.95
C ARG A 111 -33.61 -27.01 4.00
N ALA A 112 -34.37 -26.12 4.60
CA ALA A 112 -35.68 -26.39 5.18
C ALA A 112 -36.43 -25.07 5.03
N ASP A 113 -37.72 -25.12 4.73
CA ASP A 113 -38.59 -23.98 4.36
C ASP A 113 -38.66 -23.68 2.85
N ALA A 114 -38.95 -24.72 2.07
CA ALA A 114 -39.80 -24.55 0.89
C ALA A 114 -41.27 -24.50 1.38
N PRO A 115 -42.08 -23.49 1.00
CA PRO A 115 -43.50 -23.50 1.33
C PRO A 115 -44.22 -24.61 0.55
N SER A 116 -44.94 -25.46 1.27
CA SER A 116 -45.91 -26.40 0.72
C SER A 116 -47.04 -25.62 0.03
N SER A 117 -46.94 -25.40 -1.28
CA SER A 117 -48.07 -24.96 -2.10
C SER A 117 -48.98 -26.17 -2.35
N ARG A 118 -50.04 -26.29 -1.55
CA ARG A 118 -51.10 -27.29 -1.70
C ARG A 118 -51.79 -27.07 -3.05
N ALA A 119 -51.93 -28.16 -3.80
CA ALA A 119 -52.45 -28.24 -5.16
C ALA A 119 -53.84 -27.59 -5.33
N ARG A 120 -53.98 -26.73 -6.35
CA ARG A 120 -55.25 -26.59 -7.07
C ARG A 120 -55.39 -27.81 -7.98
N ARG A 121 -56.35 -28.69 -7.69
CA ARG A 121 -56.91 -29.61 -8.69
C ARG A 121 -58.29 -29.13 -9.09
N THR A 122 -58.46 -29.07 -10.39
CA THR A 122 -59.63 -28.76 -11.20
C THR A 122 -60.73 -29.82 -11.09
N ARG A 123 -61.99 -29.32 -11.12
CA ARG A 123 -63.23 -29.84 -11.72
C ARG A 123 -63.68 -31.29 -11.46
N ALA A 124 -64.93 -31.41 -10.96
CA ALA A 124 -66.06 -31.97 -11.70
C ALA A 124 -67.34 -31.27 -11.24
#